data_AF-A0A972U4B5-F1
#
_entry.id   AF-A0A972U4B5-F1
#
_cell.length_a   1.000
_cell.length_b   1.000
_cell.length_c   1.000
_cell.angle_alpha   90.00
_cell.angle_beta   90.00
_cell.angle_gamma   90.00
#
_symmetry.space_group_name_H-M   'P 1'
#
loop_
_entity.id
_entity.type
_entity.pdbx_description
1 polymer ?
#
loop_
_entity_poly.entity_id
_entity_poly.type
_entity_poly.pdbx_seq_one_letter_code
_entity_poly.pdbx_strand_id
1 'polypeptide(L)'
;MSADSKEIPEYMREVVVPMPTGSAHDIAVGNALILNETMLQIYERGIVNYQQNLLETVPIIVARFSGEGGAFDLYRPGQAKLTAPQVPITYQVLKSVGHSSMATYQLVVRYTSNPENPEWRSPLRSYREQHRSVLETIGDLEVSDEQRTVLQSLLSHNLEFMDSCLNAGTFDAEMVTVYAQNLKGNIATAIGMAGEIQVSHWMAVLDEWKQLLGADWEKAYGVVNALYVARTNNILFTVMAQYFGEHAINDRLVLFETSEFETTSEKMLDLLTRIVSDRVLGKIFFDDYFLMDYELLSTGGREAIERGVAEREAAGGGVIHSPLKRIAKEAEERLGEALMPPLAPFHSWDWPWRTGSHSAEGPRSLAETDHVG
;
A
#
# COMPACT_ATOMS: atom_id res chain seq x y z
N MET A 1 -39.66 2.39 48.97
CA MET A 1 -38.81 2.61 50.15
C MET A 1 -37.43 3.01 49.64
N SER A 2 -37.01 4.23 49.96
CA SER A 2 -35.73 4.82 49.56
C SER A 2 -34.58 4.12 50.29
N ALA A 3 -33.58 3.62 49.57
CA ALA A 3 -32.34 3.15 50.17
C ALA A 3 -31.49 4.37 50.55
N ASP A 4 -31.06 4.44 51.81
CA ASP A 4 -30.16 5.45 52.36
C ASP A 4 -28.87 5.57 51.52
N SER A 5 -28.62 6.74 50.93
CA SER A 5 -27.29 7.10 50.48
C SER A 5 -26.45 7.41 51.70
N LYS A 6 -25.51 6.54 52.06
CA LYS A 6 -24.46 6.87 53.04
C LYS A 6 -23.75 8.15 52.61
N GLU A 7 -23.72 9.15 53.49
CA GLU A 7 -23.05 10.43 53.24
C GLU A 7 -21.58 10.19 52.84
N ILE A 8 -21.21 10.64 51.65
CA ILE A 8 -19.83 10.55 51.15
C ILE A 8 -18.95 11.53 51.96
N PRO A 9 -17.84 11.08 52.58
CA PRO A 9 -16.91 11.93 53.31
C PRO A 9 -16.39 13.10 52.48
N GLU A 10 -16.19 14.26 53.09
CA GLU A 10 -15.87 15.52 52.40
C GLU A 10 -14.61 15.43 51.51
N TYR A 11 -13.56 14.77 51.98
CA TYR A 11 -12.32 14.56 51.22
C TYR A 11 -12.49 13.68 49.96
N MET A 12 -13.59 12.93 49.84
CA MET A 12 -13.89 12.11 48.66
C MET A 12 -14.74 12.85 47.62
N ARG A 13 -15.34 14.00 47.96
CA ARG A 13 -16.27 14.71 47.06
C ARG A 13 -15.60 15.31 45.82
N GLU A 14 -14.28 15.51 45.85
CA GLU A 14 -13.52 16.00 44.69
C GLU A 14 -13.34 14.94 43.59
N VAL A 15 -13.44 13.65 43.92
CA VAL A 15 -13.18 12.53 42.99
C VAL A 15 -14.36 11.57 42.83
N VAL A 16 -15.35 11.63 43.73
CA VAL A 16 -16.58 10.82 43.64
C VAL A 16 -17.64 11.62 42.89
N VAL A 17 -17.78 11.32 41.60
CA VAL A 17 -18.86 11.83 40.77
C VAL A 17 -20.06 10.89 40.90
N PRO A 18 -21.30 11.38 41.10
CA PRO A 18 -22.49 10.55 41.04
C PRO A 18 -22.60 9.89 39.65
N MET A 19 -22.31 8.59 39.60
CA MET A 19 -22.49 7.80 38.38
C MET A 19 -23.95 7.35 38.33
N PRO A 20 -24.73 7.69 37.30
CA PRO A 20 -26.07 7.15 37.15
C PRO A 20 -25.99 5.62 37.07
N THR A 21 -26.89 4.93 37.77
CA THR A 21 -27.01 3.47 37.66
C THR A 21 -27.36 3.15 36.21
N GLY A 22 -26.47 2.46 35.50
CA GLY A 22 -26.74 1.98 34.15
C GLY A 22 -28.02 1.13 34.11
N SER A 23 -28.82 1.26 33.06
CA SER A 23 -29.98 0.39 32.91
C SER A 23 -29.53 -1.06 32.74
N ALA A 24 -30.42 -2.03 32.99
CA ALA A 24 -30.12 -3.44 32.73
C ALA A 24 -29.69 -3.68 31.26
N HIS A 25 -30.22 -2.87 30.34
CA HIS A 25 -29.82 -2.86 28.93
C HIS A 25 -28.37 -2.39 28.75
N ASP A 26 -27.97 -1.28 29.36
CA ASP A 26 -26.60 -0.73 29.19
C ASP A 26 -25.54 -1.67 29.76
N ILE A 27 -25.85 -2.34 30.87
CA ILE A 27 -24.99 -3.37 31.46
C ILE A 27 -24.86 -4.56 30.50
N ALA A 28 -25.95 -5.02 29.90
CA ALA A 28 -25.93 -6.12 28.94
C ALA A 28 -25.11 -5.78 27.68
N VAL A 29 -25.26 -4.57 27.14
CA VAL A 29 -24.47 -4.07 26.00
C VAL A 29 -22.98 -4.01 26.37
N GLY A 30 -22.64 -3.42 27.52
CA GLY A 30 -21.24 -3.35 27.99
C GLY A 30 -20.61 -4.74 28.14
N ASN A 31 -21.34 -5.70 28.71
CA ASN A 31 -20.88 -7.08 28.85
C ASN A 31 -20.73 -7.82 27.51
N ALA A 32 -21.46 -7.44 26.47
CA ALA A 32 -21.26 -8.01 25.13
C ALA A 32 -20.03 -7.39 24.45
N LEU A 33 -19.88 -6.06 24.51
CA LEU A 33 -18.78 -5.34 23.85
C LEU A 33 -17.41 -5.67 24.44
N ILE A 34 -17.33 -5.89 25.77
CA ILE A 34 -16.08 -6.26 26.43
C ILE A 34 -15.50 -7.60 25.93
N LEU A 35 -16.33 -8.50 25.37
CA LEU A 35 -15.85 -9.74 24.77
C LEU A 35 -14.96 -9.46 23.56
N ASN A 36 -15.31 -8.47 22.73
CA ASN A 36 -14.51 -8.08 21.58
C ASN A 36 -13.19 -7.44 22.01
N GLU A 37 -13.23 -6.53 22.99
CA GLU A 37 -12.02 -5.91 23.54
C GLU A 37 -11.08 -6.97 24.14
N THR A 38 -11.64 -7.93 24.88
CA THR A 38 -10.87 -9.04 25.47
C THR A 38 -10.29 -9.95 24.39
N MET A 39 -11.05 -10.24 23.32
CA MET A 39 -10.57 -11.02 22.18
C MET A 39 -9.35 -10.36 21.52
N LEU A 40 -9.39 -9.05 21.26
CA LEU A 40 -8.25 -8.32 20.67
C LEU A 40 -6.98 -8.49 21.52
N GLN A 41 -7.09 -8.39 22.84
CA GLN A 41 -5.95 -8.60 23.74
C GLN A 41 -5.43 -10.05 23.74
N ILE A 42 -6.28 -11.04 23.48
CA ILE A 42 -5.87 -12.44 23.33
C ILE A 42 -5.08 -12.60 22.02
N TYR A 43 -5.56 -12.00 20.94
CA TYR A 43 -4.91 -12.03 19.63
C TYR A 43 -3.54 -11.35 19.66
N GLU A 44 -3.45 -10.15 20.24
CA GLU A 44 -2.19 -9.42 20.42
C GLU A 44 -1.15 -10.21 21.22
N ARG A 45 -1.59 -11.00 22.20
CA ARG A 45 -0.67 -11.89 22.95
C ARG A 45 -0.27 -13.12 22.14
N GLY A 46 -1.18 -13.68 21.35
CA GLY A 46 -0.92 -14.84 20.50
C GLY A 46 0.07 -14.55 19.39
N ILE A 47 -0.04 -13.38 18.74
CA ILE A 47 0.74 -13.06 17.54
C ILE A 47 2.25 -13.04 17.79
N VAL A 48 2.70 -12.64 18.98
CA VAL A 48 4.13 -12.68 19.37
C VAL A 48 4.67 -14.10 19.31
N ASN A 49 3.95 -15.07 19.87
CA ASN A 49 4.35 -16.47 19.86
C ASN A 49 4.28 -17.07 18.44
N TYR A 50 3.25 -16.69 17.67
CA TYR A 50 3.10 -17.15 16.29
C TYR A 50 4.21 -16.64 15.39
N GLN A 51 4.60 -15.38 15.54
CA GLN A 51 5.70 -14.78 14.79
C GLN A 51 7.02 -15.44 15.13
N GLN A 52 7.29 -15.68 16.43
CA GLN A 52 8.48 -16.41 16.85
C GLN A 52 8.52 -17.81 16.20
N ASN A 53 7.43 -18.56 16.29
CA ASN A 53 7.35 -19.88 15.68
C ASN A 53 7.53 -19.84 14.16
N LEU A 54 6.95 -18.85 13.47
CA LEU A 54 7.13 -18.66 12.03
C LEU A 54 8.61 -18.43 11.68
N LEU A 55 9.29 -17.53 12.40
CA LEU A 55 10.71 -17.23 12.24
C LEU A 55 11.64 -18.40 12.61
N GLU A 56 11.17 -19.35 13.42
CA GLU A 56 11.91 -20.57 13.79
C GLU A 56 11.68 -21.73 12.81
N THR A 57 10.67 -21.67 11.95
CA THR A 57 10.22 -22.83 11.15
C THR A 57 10.35 -22.65 9.64
N VAL A 58 10.18 -21.43 9.13
CA VAL A 58 10.21 -21.16 7.69
C VAL A 58 11.10 -19.97 7.34
N PRO A 59 11.78 -19.97 6.17
CA PRO A 59 12.44 -18.77 5.68
C PRO A 59 11.43 -17.68 5.32
N ILE A 60 11.78 -16.42 5.57
CA ILE A 60 10.95 -15.27 5.20
C ILE A 60 11.82 -14.23 4.50
N ILE A 61 11.40 -13.80 3.31
CA ILE A 61 12.00 -12.71 2.56
C ILE A 61 11.09 -11.49 2.68
N VAL A 62 11.62 -10.42 3.25
CA VAL A 62 10.94 -9.15 3.45
C VAL A 62 11.55 -8.13 2.49
N ALA A 63 10.79 -7.73 1.47
CA ALA A 63 11.22 -6.81 0.43
C ALA A 63 10.49 -5.46 0.57
N ARG A 64 11.19 -4.46 1.10
CA ARG A 64 10.61 -3.13 1.34
C ARG A 64 10.92 -2.20 0.20
N PHE A 65 9.94 -1.42 -0.22
CA PHE A 65 10.17 -0.26 -1.06
C PHE A 65 11.00 0.78 -0.28
N SER A 66 11.96 1.41 -0.97
CA SER A 66 12.74 2.53 -0.44
C SER A 66 13.08 3.52 -1.55
N GLY A 67 13.40 4.77 -1.16
CA GLY A 67 13.96 5.76 -2.07
C GLY A 67 15.21 5.29 -2.82
N GLU A 68 15.94 4.33 -2.26
CA GLU A 68 17.25 3.83 -2.71
C GLU A 68 17.16 2.65 -3.70
N GLY A 69 15.96 2.19 -4.03
CA GLY A 69 15.75 1.08 -4.97
C GLY A 69 15.24 -0.21 -4.31
N GLY A 70 14.87 -0.14 -3.04
CA GLY A 70 14.35 -1.25 -2.25
C GLY A 70 15.34 -1.70 -1.18
N ALA A 71 14.86 -2.53 -0.26
CA ALA A 71 15.68 -3.17 0.76
C ALA A 71 15.15 -4.58 1.02
N PHE A 72 16.01 -5.60 0.90
CA PHE A 72 15.66 -6.99 1.16
C PHE A 72 16.29 -7.45 2.47
N ASP A 73 15.48 -8.06 3.33
CA ASP A 73 15.92 -8.80 4.52
C ASP A 73 15.50 -10.27 4.38
N LEU A 74 16.42 -11.19 4.64
CA LEU A 74 16.16 -12.63 4.73
C LEU A 74 16.23 -13.08 6.20
N TYR A 75 15.15 -13.68 6.67
CA TYR A 75 15.05 -14.36 7.96
C TYR A 75 15.14 -15.86 7.69
N ARG A 76 16.20 -16.51 8.21
CA ARG A 76 16.36 -17.97 8.14
C ARG A 76 15.98 -18.56 9.49
N PRO A 77 15.35 -19.75 9.52
CA PRO A 77 14.95 -20.44 10.75
C PRO A 77 16.01 -20.40 11.86
N GLY A 78 15.70 -19.70 12.96
CA GLY A 78 16.56 -19.62 14.15
C GLY A 78 17.90 -18.89 13.96
N GLN A 79 18.10 -18.16 12.85
CA GLN A 79 19.33 -17.43 12.56
C GLN A 79 19.11 -15.92 12.59
N ALA A 80 20.21 -15.18 12.78
CA ALA A 80 20.19 -13.73 12.64
C ALA A 80 19.76 -13.31 11.22
N LYS A 81 19.01 -12.21 11.17
CA LYS A 81 18.59 -11.55 9.93
C LYS A 81 19.80 -11.29 9.01
N LEU A 82 19.65 -11.64 7.75
CA LEU A 82 20.60 -11.31 6.69
C LEU A 82 20.04 -10.16 5.85
N THR A 83 20.66 -8.99 5.94
CA THR A 83 20.29 -7.83 5.12
C THR A 83 21.07 -7.84 3.80
N ALA A 84 20.38 -7.70 2.68
CA ALA A 84 21.00 -7.64 1.36
C ALA A 84 21.81 -6.34 1.16
N PRO A 85 22.81 -6.34 0.28
CA PRO A 85 23.46 -5.11 -0.16
C PRO A 85 22.47 -4.13 -0.80
N GLN A 86 22.79 -2.84 -0.69
CA GLN A 86 22.02 -1.78 -1.34
C GLN A 86 22.16 -1.85 -2.86
N VAL A 87 21.11 -1.39 -3.57
CA VAL A 87 21.17 -1.22 -5.04
C VAL A 87 22.31 -0.27 -5.38
N PRO A 88 23.08 -0.50 -6.47
CA PRO A 88 24.18 0.36 -6.86
C PRO A 88 23.77 1.85 -6.92
N ILE A 89 24.65 2.73 -6.44
CA ILE A 89 24.37 4.17 -6.32
C ILE A 89 23.99 4.82 -7.66
N THR A 90 24.42 4.25 -8.78
CA THR A 90 24.07 4.68 -10.14
C THR A 90 22.56 4.65 -10.40
N TYR A 91 21.81 3.75 -9.78
CA TYR A 91 20.34 3.77 -9.76
C TYR A 91 19.81 5.09 -9.19
N GLN A 92 20.31 5.47 -8.00
CA GLN A 92 19.86 6.67 -7.32
C GLN A 92 20.24 7.93 -8.10
N VAL A 93 21.41 7.93 -8.75
CA VAL A 93 21.84 9.03 -9.64
C VAL A 93 20.87 9.22 -10.79
N LEU A 94 20.58 8.15 -11.55
CA LEU A 94 19.65 8.17 -12.69
C LEU A 94 18.25 8.64 -12.26
N LYS A 95 17.74 8.06 -11.18
CA LYS A 95 16.44 8.42 -10.59
C LYS A 95 16.42 9.88 -10.15
N SER A 96 17.44 10.35 -9.45
CA SER A 96 17.46 11.72 -8.89
C SER A 96 17.48 12.77 -10.00
N VAL A 97 18.29 12.58 -11.04
CA VAL A 97 18.29 13.51 -12.18
C VAL A 97 16.99 13.41 -12.98
N GLY A 98 16.41 12.21 -13.16
CA GLY A 98 15.09 12.06 -13.77
C GLY A 98 13.98 12.78 -13.00
N HIS A 99 13.95 12.62 -11.67
CA HIS A 99 13.01 13.33 -10.79
C HIS A 99 13.23 14.84 -10.80
N SER A 100 14.46 15.30 -11.05
CA SER A 100 14.77 16.72 -11.01
C SER A 100 13.92 17.52 -11.99
N SER A 101 13.61 16.95 -13.15
CA SER A 101 12.72 17.53 -14.15
C SER A 101 11.29 17.73 -13.66
N MET A 102 10.75 16.75 -12.92
CA MET A 102 9.42 16.84 -12.31
C MET A 102 9.38 17.88 -11.19
N ALA A 103 10.45 17.97 -10.39
CA ALA A 103 10.57 19.00 -9.38
C ALA A 103 10.59 20.41 -9.98
N THR A 104 11.31 20.62 -11.09
CA THR A 104 11.32 21.89 -11.84
C THR A 104 9.90 22.27 -12.30
N TYR A 105 9.12 21.31 -12.81
CA TYR A 105 7.70 21.52 -13.14
C TYR A 105 6.88 21.91 -11.89
N GLN A 106 7.04 21.21 -10.78
CA GLN A 106 6.29 21.47 -9.54
C GLN A 106 6.60 22.86 -8.93
N LEU A 107 7.82 23.37 -9.12
CA LEU A 107 8.19 24.72 -8.64
C LEU A 107 7.37 25.82 -9.31
N VAL A 108 6.99 25.64 -10.58
CA VAL A 108 6.32 26.68 -11.39
C VAL A 108 4.83 26.45 -11.55
N VAL A 109 4.36 25.20 -11.69
CA VAL A 109 2.97 24.91 -12.13
C VAL A 109 1.90 25.51 -11.21
N ARG A 110 2.16 25.60 -9.90
CA ARG A 110 1.21 26.18 -8.94
C ARG A 110 0.98 27.68 -9.13
N TYR A 111 1.88 28.35 -9.84
CA TYR A 111 1.78 29.78 -10.16
C TYR A 111 1.27 30.02 -11.59
N THR A 112 0.91 29.00 -12.37
CA THR A 112 0.47 29.16 -13.78
C THR A 112 -0.76 30.08 -13.92
N SER A 113 -1.62 30.19 -12.90
CA SER A 113 -2.75 31.13 -12.90
C SER A 113 -2.38 32.57 -12.51
N ASN A 114 -1.16 32.77 -12.00
CA ASN A 114 -0.60 34.07 -11.62
C ASN A 114 0.93 34.06 -11.77
N PRO A 115 1.45 33.98 -13.01
CA PRO A 115 2.89 33.81 -13.25
C PRO A 115 3.72 35.04 -12.85
N GLU A 116 3.08 36.20 -12.69
CA GLU A 116 3.70 37.43 -12.19
C GLU A 116 4.00 37.39 -10.68
N ASN A 117 3.46 36.42 -9.93
CA ASN A 117 3.81 36.24 -8.52
C ASN A 117 5.31 35.93 -8.39
N PRO A 118 6.13 36.77 -7.74
CA PRO A 118 7.58 36.61 -7.72
C PRO A 118 8.08 35.44 -6.85
N GLU A 119 7.24 34.79 -6.06
CA GLU A 119 7.64 33.78 -5.08
C GLU A 119 8.31 32.53 -5.70
N TRP A 120 8.02 32.19 -6.95
CA TRP A 120 8.70 31.08 -7.64
C TRP A 120 10.16 31.38 -7.98
N ARG A 121 10.54 32.66 -8.12
CA ARG A 121 11.85 33.06 -8.67
C ARG A 121 13.01 32.63 -7.78
N SER A 122 12.87 32.75 -6.46
CA SER A 122 13.95 32.39 -5.52
C SER A 122 14.17 30.88 -5.44
N PRO A 123 13.13 30.04 -5.22
CA PRO A 123 13.26 28.58 -5.32
C PRO A 123 13.81 28.10 -6.67
N LEU A 124 13.34 28.68 -7.78
CA LEU A 124 13.80 28.30 -9.12
C LEU A 124 15.29 28.63 -9.33
N ARG A 125 15.76 29.81 -8.89
CA ARG A 125 17.19 30.15 -8.92
C ARG A 125 18.04 29.20 -8.09
N SER A 126 17.60 28.87 -6.88
CA SER A 126 18.33 27.93 -6.02
C SER A 126 18.44 26.55 -6.67
N TYR A 127 17.34 26.06 -7.23
CA TYR A 127 17.30 24.74 -7.86
C TYR A 127 18.08 24.67 -9.18
N ARG A 128 18.11 25.78 -9.92
CA ARG A 128 18.96 25.98 -11.09
C ARG A 128 20.45 25.87 -10.75
N GLU A 129 20.93 26.52 -9.69
CA GLU A 129 22.34 26.40 -9.29
C GLU A 129 22.70 24.97 -8.88
N GLN A 130 21.77 24.22 -8.26
CA GLN A 130 21.98 22.80 -7.98
C GLN A 130 22.14 21.97 -9.26
N HIS A 131 21.30 22.21 -10.29
CA HIS A 131 21.45 21.55 -11.59
C HIS A 131 22.79 21.88 -12.25
N ARG A 132 23.21 23.15 -12.17
CA ARG A 132 24.47 23.61 -12.74
C ARG A 132 25.66 22.94 -12.07
N SER A 133 25.65 22.86 -10.74
CA SER A 133 26.68 22.16 -9.97
C SER A 133 26.77 20.70 -10.36
N VAL A 134 25.64 19.99 -10.52
CA VAL A 134 25.64 18.58 -10.94
C VAL A 134 26.19 18.45 -12.36
N LEU A 135 25.82 19.35 -13.28
CA LEU A 135 26.31 19.32 -14.66
C LEU A 135 27.81 19.59 -14.75
N GLU A 136 28.34 20.51 -13.93
CA GLU A 136 29.78 20.82 -13.85
C GLU A 136 30.60 19.63 -13.32
N THR A 137 30.07 18.86 -12.36
CA THR A 137 30.74 17.69 -11.78
C THR A 137 30.30 16.36 -12.40
N ILE A 138 29.49 16.38 -13.46
CA ILE A 138 28.95 15.14 -14.05
C ILE A 138 30.06 14.23 -14.58
N GLY A 139 31.23 14.80 -14.88
CA GLY A 139 32.48 14.12 -15.24
C GLY A 139 32.94 13.06 -14.22
N ASP A 140 32.69 13.31 -12.94
CA ASP A 140 33.19 12.50 -11.83
C ASP A 140 32.25 11.34 -11.47
N LEU A 141 31.08 11.25 -12.09
CA LEU A 141 30.14 10.16 -11.87
C LEU A 141 30.64 8.85 -12.51
N GLU A 142 30.59 7.77 -11.73
CA GLU A 142 30.86 6.40 -12.19
C GLU A 142 29.65 5.81 -12.93
N VAL A 143 29.32 6.40 -14.09
CA VAL A 143 28.23 5.98 -14.97
C VAL A 143 28.75 5.71 -16.39
N SER A 144 28.02 4.90 -17.16
CA SER A 144 28.36 4.66 -18.57
C SER A 144 28.26 5.93 -19.41
N ASP A 145 28.91 5.97 -20.57
CA ASP A 145 28.85 7.13 -21.49
C ASP A 145 27.41 7.42 -21.95
N GLU A 146 26.63 6.36 -22.15
CA GLU A 146 25.21 6.47 -22.52
C GLU A 146 24.38 7.08 -21.39
N GLN A 147 24.55 6.57 -20.15
CA GLN A 147 23.89 7.13 -18.97
C GLN A 147 24.28 8.60 -18.77
N ARG A 148 25.56 8.93 -18.89
CA ARG A 148 26.07 10.30 -18.80
C ARG A 148 25.42 11.23 -19.82
N THR A 149 25.29 10.78 -21.07
CA THR A 149 24.65 11.54 -22.15
C THR A 149 23.19 11.85 -21.81
N VAL A 150 22.44 10.87 -21.30
CA VAL A 150 21.04 11.06 -20.88
C VAL A 150 20.94 12.06 -19.72
N LEU A 151 21.81 11.92 -18.72
CA LEU A 151 21.83 12.81 -17.55
C LEU A 151 22.17 14.26 -17.94
N GLN A 152 23.19 14.44 -18.79
CA GLN A 152 23.54 15.75 -19.34
C GLN A 152 22.38 16.37 -20.12
N SER A 153 21.69 15.57 -20.94
CA SER A 153 20.54 16.03 -21.72
C SER A 153 19.41 16.50 -20.79
N LEU A 154 19.04 15.72 -19.77
CA LEU A 154 18.02 16.10 -18.79
C LEU A 154 18.38 17.41 -18.06
N LEU A 155 19.61 17.52 -17.54
CA LEU A 155 20.07 18.69 -16.80
C LEU A 155 20.07 19.94 -17.69
N SER A 156 20.55 19.84 -18.94
CA SER A 156 20.59 20.96 -19.88
C SER A 156 19.18 21.47 -20.21
N HIS A 157 18.24 20.58 -20.52
CA HIS A 157 16.85 20.99 -20.80
C HIS A 157 16.18 21.63 -19.56
N ASN A 158 16.45 21.12 -18.36
CA ASN A 158 15.95 21.74 -17.12
C ASN A 158 16.53 23.15 -16.94
N LEU A 159 17.83 23.34 -17.17
CA LEU A 159 18.50 24.64 -17.10
C LEU A 159 17.95 25.63 -18.13
N GLU A 160 17.79 25.21 -19.39
CA GLU A 160 17.23 26.05 -20.46
C GLU A 160 15.83 26.55 -20.13
N PHE A 161 14.97 25.69 -19.58
CA PHE A 161 13.63 26.08 -19.14
C PHE A 161 13.69 27.07 -17.97
N MET A 162 14.47 26.77 -16.93
CA MET A 162 14.63 27.64 -15.77
C MET A 162 15.17 29.02 -16.16
N ASP A 163 16.15 29.07 -17.07
CA ASP A 163 16.69 30.31 -17.62
C ASP A 163 15.66 31.10 -18.41
N SER A 164 14.85 30.42 -19.23
CA SER A 164 13.78 31.06 -20.00
C SER A 164 12.76 31.74 -19.09
N CYS A 165 12.29 31.04 -18.04
CA CYS A 165 11.38 31.63 -17.05
C CYS A 165 12.02 32.82 -16.32
N LEU A 166 13.25 32.66 -15.83
CA LEU A 166 13.92 33.70 -15.03
C LEU A 166 14.24 34.97 -15.85
N ASN A 167 14.64 34.81 -17.11
CA ASN A 167 14.96 35.92 -18.00
C ASN A 167 13.70 36.67 -18.45
N ALA A 168 12.62 35.95 -18.77
CA ALA A 168 11.33 36.55 -19.10
C ALA A 168 10.65 37.18 -17.87
N GLY A 169 10.98 36.69 -16.67
CA GLY A 169 10.32 37.07 -15.43
C GLY A 169 8.89 36.53 -15.30
N THR A 170 8.47 35.66 -16.22
CA THR A 170 7.11 35.10 -16.34
C THR A 170 7.16 33.76 -17.11
N PHE A 171 6.04 33.07 -17.18
CA PHE A 171 5.83 31.85 -17.97
C PHE A 171 4.33 31.60 -18.16
N ASP A 172 3.95 30.67 -19.04
CA ASP A 172 2.56 30.28 -19.23
C ASP A 172 2.39 28.74 -19.25
N ALA A 173 1.13 28.30 -19.37
CA ALA A 173 0.79 26.88 -19.39
C ALA A 173 1.38 26.14 -20.59
N GLU A 174 1.53 26.81 -21.73
CA GLU A 174 2.08 26.23 -22.95
C GLU A 174 3.57 25.96 -22.77
N MET A 175 4.32 26.93 -22.26
CA MET A 175 5.75 26.79 -21.98
C MET A 175 6.04 25.63 -21.03
N VAL A 176 5.27 25.53 -19.93
CA VAL A 176 5.39 24.44 -18.95
C VAL A 176 5.05 23.08 -19.59
N THR A 177 4.05 23.04 -20.46
CA THR A 177 3.62 21.81 -21.16
C THR A 177 4.67 21.34 -22.16
N VAL A 178 5.19 22.24 -23.00
CA VAL A 178 6.22 21.94 -24.00
C VAL A 178 7.50 21.46 -23.30
N TYR A 179 7.91 22.12 -22.21
CA TYR A 179 9.03 21.67 -21.39
C TYR A 179 8.86 20.21 -20.92
N ALA A 180 7.71 19.89 -20.30
CA ALA A 180 7.46 18.55 -19.80
C ALA A 180 7.42 17.50 -20.92
N GLN A 181 6.83 17.84 -22.07
CA GLN A 181 6.71 16.93 -23.22
C GLN A 181 8.05 16.64 -23.89
N ASN A 182 8.93 17.65 -24.01
CA ASN A 182 10.25 17.49 -24.63
C ASN A 182 11.16 16.55 -23.84
N LEU A 183 10.95 16.42 -22.52
CA LEU A 183 11.74 15.55 -21.66
C LEU A 183 11.29 14.08 -21.68
N LYS A 184 10.12 13.77 -22.26
CA LYS A 184 9.50 12.44 -22.18
C LYS A 184 10.44 11.32 -22.64
N GLY A 185 11.16 11.53 -23.75
CA GLY A 185 12.10 10.55 -24.29
C GLY A 185 13.25 10.26 -23.32
N ASN A 186 13.95 11.31 -22.87
CA ASN A 186 15.07 11.17 -21.94
C ASN A 186 14.65 10.58 -20.58
N ILE A 187 13.49 10.99 -20.06
CA ILE A 187 12.94 10.43 -18.82
C ILE A 187 12.64 8.93 -18.99
N ALA A 188 12.03 8.52 -20.11
CA ALA A 188 11.76 7.11 -20.39
C ALA A 188 13.07 6.29 -20.46
N THR A 189 14.11 6.82 -21.11
CA THR A 189 15.43 6.17 -21.16
C THR A 189 16.06 6.05 -19.77
N ALA A 190 16.04 7.13 -18.97
CA ALA A 190 16.57 7.10 -17.60
C ALA A 190 15.82 6.10 -16.70
N ILE A 191 14.49 6.01 -16.84
CA ILE A 191 13.65 5.02 -16.15
C ILE A 191 14.07 3.59 -16.55
N GLY A 192 14.27 3.34 -17.85
CA GLY A 192 14.71 2.04 -18.36
C GLY A 192 16.06 1.61 -17.76
N MET A 193 17.05 2.50 -17.82
CA MET A 193 18.39 2.26 -17.27
C MET A 193 18.36 2.02 -15.75
N ALA A 194 17.61 2.84 -15.01
CA ALA A 194 17.47 2.66 -13.57
C ALA A 194 16.75 1.34 -13.23
N GLY A 195 15.69 1.02 -13.98
CA GLY A 195 14.96 -0.24 -13.83
C GLY A 195 15.86 -1.45 -14.07
N GLU A 196 16.70 -1.43 -15.10
CA GLU A 196 17.65 -2.51 -15.39
C GLU A 196 18.65 -2.75 -14.25
N ILE A 197 19.22 -1.67 -13.68
CA ILE A 197 20.14 -1.76 -12.54
C ILE A 197 19.43 -2.36 -11.33
N GLN A 198 18.23 -1.87 -11.01
CA GLN A 198 17.45 -2.34 -9.86
C GLN A 198 17.05 -3.81 -10.00
N VAL A 199 16.56 -4.21 -11.17
CA VAL A 199 16.17 -5.59 -11.46
C VAL A 199 17.37 -6.52 -11.40
N SER A 200 18.46 -6.20 -12.10
CA SER A 200 19.66 -7.05 -12.13
C SER A 200 20.24 -7.26 -10.74
N HIS A 201 20.25 -6.21 -9.91
CA HIS A 201 20.68 -6.28 -8.51
C HIS A 201 19.83 -7.26 -7.70
N TRP A 202 18.50 -7.11 -7.71
CA TRP A 202 17.62 -7.96 -6.91
C TRP A 202 17.56 -9.41 -7.42
N MET A 203 17.69 -9.62 -8.72
CA MET A 203 17.83 -10.97 -9.29
C MET A 203 19.10 -11.65 -8.75
N ALA A 204 20.25 -10.97 -8.75
CA ALA A 204 21.49 -11.53 -8.20
C ALA A 204 21.36 -11.88 -6.71
N VAL A 205 20.75 -11.01 -5.90
CA VAL A 205 20.47 -11.29 -4.48
C VAL A 205 19.59 -12.53 -4.31
N LEU A 206 18.53 -12.66 -5.13
CA LEU A 206 17.63 -13.81 -5.05
C LEU A 206 18.26 -15.10 -5.57
N ASP A 207 19.14 -15.03 -6.57
CA ASP A 207 19.93 -16.19 -7.02
C ASP A 207 20.78 -16.74 -5.87
N GLU A 208 21.51 -15.86 -5.18
CA GLU A 208 22.33 -16.23 -4.03
C GLU A 208 21.49 -16.80 -2.89
N TRP A 209 20.37 -16.15 -2.56
CA TRP A 209 19.50 -16.61 -1.48
C TRP A 209 18.77 -17.91 -1.81
N LYS A 210 18.37 -18.12 -3.06
CA LYS A 210 17.79 -19.39 -3.51
C LYS A 210 18.80 -20.52 -3.41
N GLN A 211 20.05 -20.27 -3.80
CA GLN A 211 21.13 -21.23 -3.59
C GLN A 211 21.39 -21.50 -2.10
N LEU A 212 21.39 -20.46 -1.27
CA LEU A 212 21.61 -20.56 0.17
C LEU A 212 20.52 -21.35 0.88
N LEU A 213 19.25 -21.15 0.51
CA LEU A 213 18.10 -21.83 1.11
C LEU A 213 17.91 -23.26 0.58
N GLY A 214 18.35 -23.53 -0.65
CA GLY A 214 18.21 -24.86 -1.26
C GLY A 214 16.76 -25.35 -1.25
N ALA A 215 16.53 -26.52 -0.67
CA ALA A 215 15.18 -27.12 -0.59
C ALA A 215 14.19 -26.32 0.26
N ASP A 216 14.67 -25.49 1.20
CA ASP A 216 13.78 -24.67 2.03
C ASP A 216 13.21 -23.44 1.28
N TRP A 217 13.69 -23.14 0.06
CA TRP A 217 13.11 -22.12 -0.82
C TRP A 217 11.61 -22.37 -1.10
N GLU A 218 11.22 -23.64 -1.26
CA GLU A 218 9.82 -24.00 -1.55
C GLU A 218 8.88 -23.74 -0.38
N LYS A 219 9.42 -23.60 0.83
CA LYS A 219 8.67 -23.26 2.05
C LYS A 219 8.77 -21.78 2.40
N ALA A 220 9.59 -21.03 1.69
CA ALA A 220 9.85 -19.64 2.01
C ALA A 220 8.60 -18.79 1.75
N TYR A 221 8.34 -17.86 2.68
CA TYR A 221 7.42 -16.75 2.46
C TYR A 221 8.17 -15.56 1.86
N GLY A 222 7.51 -14.83 0.97
CA GLY A 222 7.95 -13.56 0.41
C GLY A 222 6.90 -12.50 0.65
N VAL A 223 7.29 -11.34 1.17
CA VAL A 223 6.37 -10.21 1.37
C VAL A 223 6.95 -8.92 0.85
N VAL A 224 6.11 -8.15 0.17
CA VAL A 224 6.50 -6.88 -0.47
C VAL A 224 5.49 -5.80 -0.12
N ASN A 225 5.92 -4.55 0.14
CA ASN A 225 4.96 -3.44 0.25
C ASN A 225 4.84 -2.62 -1.04
N ALA A 226 3.65 -2.06 -1.26
CA ALA A 226 3.40 -1.08 -2.32
C ALA A 226 2.36 -0.04 -1.88
N LEU A 227 2.46 1.17 -2.42
CA LEU A 227 1.29 2.04 -2.51
C LEU A 227 0.32 1.50 -3.56
N TYR A 228 -0.97 1.78 -3.40
CA TYR A 228 -2.01 1.35 -4.35
C TYR A 228 -1.69 1.72 -5.81
N VAL A 229 -1.11 2.91 -6.07
CA VAL A 229 -0.75 3.37 -7.42
C VAL A 229 0.37 2.55 -8.05
N ALA A 230 1.22 1.93 -7.25
CA ALA A 230 2.38 1.17 -7.68
C ALA A 230 2.11 -0.34 -7.70
N ARG A 231 0.92 -0.81 -7.28
CA ARG A 231 0.62 -2.24 -7.13
C ARG A 231 0.92 -3.05 -8.39
N THR A 232 0.45 -2.58 -9.56
CA THR A 232 0.43 -3.39 -10.79
C THR A 232 1.81 -3.68 -11.34
N ASN A 233 2.73 -2.72 -11.19
CA ASN A 233 4.08 -2.78 -11.74
C ASN A 233 5.13 -2.58 -10.63
N ASN A 234 4.86 -3.12 -9.43
CA ASN A 234 5.84 -3.07 -8.35
C ASN A 234 7.06 -3.93 -8.73
N ILE A 235 8.20 -3.28 -8.96
CA ILE A 235 9.41 -3.95 -9.46
C ILE A 235 9.88 -5.06 -8.53
N LEU A 236 9.85 -4.85 -7.21
CA LEU A 236 10.32 -5.83 -6.23
C LEU A 236 9.43 -7.08 -6.25
N PHE A 237 8.11 -6.88 -6.28
CA PHE A 237 7.14 -7.98 -6.38
C PHE A 237 7.26 -8.72 -7.70
N THR A 238 7.40 -8.02 -8.83
CA THR A 238 7.60 -8.64 -10.14
C THR A 238 8.84 -9.52 -10.15
N VAL A 239 9.96 -9.04 -9.61
CA VAL A 239 11.20 -9.83 -9.50
C VAL A 239 10.99 -11.05 -8.61
N MET A 240 10.40 -10.90 -7.42
CA MET A 240 10.13 -12.03 -6.53
C MET A 240 9.17 -13.06 -7.16
N ALA A 241 8.14 -12.61 -7.89
CA ALA A 241 7.20 -13.49 -8.58
C ALA A 241 7.89 -14.36 -9.64
N GLN A 242 8.91 -13.85 -10.35
CA GLN A 242 9.70 -14.67 -11.28
C GLN A 242 10.43 -15.82 -10.58
N TYR A 243 10.82 -15.65 -9.31
CA TYR A 243 11.57 -16.65 -8.55
C TYR A 243 10.69 -17.64 -7.78
N PHE A 244 9.58 -17.14 -7.24
CA PHE A 244 8.60 -17.91 -6.47
C PHE A 244 7.64 -18.70 -7.37
N GLY A 245 7.35 -18.19 -8.56
CA GLY A 245 6.39 -18.76 -9.50
C GLY A 245 4.98 -18.21 -9.32
N GLU A 246 4.16 -18.33 -10.36
CA GLU A 246 2.79 -17.81 -10.41
C GLU A 246 1.93 -18.35 -9.27
N HIS A 247 1.97 -19.65 -9.00
CA HIS A 247 1.17 -20.30 -7.96
C HIS A 247 1.55 -19.89 -6.52
N ALA A 248 2.67 -19.19 -6.33
CA ALA A 248 3.01 -18.66 -5.02
C ALA A 248 2.32 -17.32 -4.72
N ILE A 249 1.84 -16.60 -5.75
CA ILE A 249 1.18 -15.30 -5.59
C ILE A 249 -0.08 -15.47 -4.75
N ASN A 250 -0.22 -14.63 -3.73
CA ASN A 250 -1.27 -14.67 -2.70
C ASN A 250 -1.29 -15.94 -1.82
N ASP A 251 -0.44 -16.93 -2.09
CA ASP A 251 -0.22 -18.07 -1.19
C ASP A 251 0.96 -17.77 -0.25
N ARG A 252 2.19 -17.92 -0.74
CA ARG A 252 3.42 -17.66 0.02
C ARG A 252 4.20 -16.44 -0.45
N LEU A 253 3.76 -15.77 -1.50
CA LEU A 253 4.25 -14.48 -1.96
C LEU A 253 3.12 -13.45 -1.90
N VAL A 254 3.23 -12.46 -1.02
CA VAL A 254 2.13 -11.52 -0.71
C VAL A 254 2.56 -10.06 -0.91
N LEU A 255 1.71 -9.29 -1.59
CA LEU A 255 1.86 -7.83 -1.70
C LEU A 255 0.99 -7.13 -0.65
N PHE A 256 1.61 -6.37 0.24
CA PHE A 256 0.92 -5.51 1.19
C PHE A 256 0.72 -4.11 0.62
N GLU A 257 -0.54 -3.70 0.43
CA GLU A 257 -0.86 -2.32 0.13
C GLU A 257 -0.74 -1.47 1.40
N THR A 258 0.23 -0.55 1.42
CA THR A 258 0.48 0.36 2.54
C THR A 258 -0.01 1.77 2.24
N SER A 259 -0.35 2.54 3.28
CA SER A 259 -0.71 3.96 3.14
C SER A 259 0.49 4.87 2.92
N GLU A 260 1.69 4.38 3.27
CA GLU A 260 2.97 5.08 3.17
C GLU A 260 3.88 4.37 2.16
N PHE A 261 4.78 5.11 1.50
CA PHE A 261 5.74 4.56 0.55
C PHE A 261 6.71 3.58 1.23
N GLU A 262 7.19 3.93 2.42
CA GLU A 262 8.15 3.15 3.18
C GLU A 262 7.46 2.52 4.40
N THR A 263 7.97 1.36 4.82
CA THR A 263 7.50 0.63 6.01
C THR A 263 8.69 -0.02 6.71
N THR A 264 8.45 -0.68 7.84
CA THR A 264 9.48 -1.41 8.58
C THR A 264 9.33 -2.91 8.41
N SER A 265 10.42 -3.66 8.61
CA SER A 265 10.40 -5.12 8.47
C SER A 265 9.49 -5.74 9.54
N GLU A 266 9.45 -5.16 10.74
CA GLU A 266 8.61 -5.58 11.86
C GLU A 266 7.13 -5.50 11.50
N LYS A 267 6.67 -4.36 10.96
CA LYS A 267 5.27 -4.21 10.51
C LYS A 267 4.88 -5.24 9.44
N MET A 268 5.79 -5.56 8.51
CA MET A 268 5.52 -6.58 7.48
C MET A 268 5.51 -7.99 8.06
N LEU A 269 6.37 -8.29 9.03
CA LEU A 269 6.35 -9.57 9.74
C LEU A 269 5.07 -9.72 10.59
N ASP A 270 4.59 -8.66 11.23
CA ASP A 270 3.34 -8.66 11.99
C ASP A 270 2.15 -8.97 11.07
N LEU A 271 2.07 -8.30 9.91
CA LEU A 271 1.04 -8.54 8.90
C LEU A 271 1.10 -9.97 8.35
N LEU A 272 2.28 -10.45 7.98
CA LEU A 272 2.45 -11.83 7.50
C LEU A 272 2.02 -12.84 8.57
N THR A 273 2.44 -12.64 9.82
CA THR A 273 2.08 -13.53 10.92
C THR A 273 0.58 -13.58 11.09
N ARG A 274 -0.08 -12.42 11.06
CA ARG A 274 -1.54 -12.36 11.17
C ARG A 274 -2.23 -13.12 10.04
N ILE A 275 -1.80 -12.92 8.79
CA ILE A 275 -2.37 -13.64 7.64
C ILE A 275 -2.21 -15.15 7.83
N VAL A 276 -0.99 -15.61 8.11
CA VAL A 276 -0.73 -17.06 8.28
C VAL A 276 -1.53 -17.64 9.45
N SER A 277 -1.63 -16.93 10.59
CA SER A 277 -2.43 -17.40 11.73
C SER A 277 -3.92 -17.39 11.45
N ASP A 278 -4.42 -16.36 10.77
CA ASP A 278 -5.83 -16.23 10.43
C ASP A 278 -6.25 -17.32 9.42
N ARG A 279 -5.38 -17.73 8.49
CA ARG A 279 -5.61 -18.89 7.60
C ARG A 279 -5.83 -20.21 8.35
N VAL A 280 -5.10 -20.42 9.45
CA VAL A 280 -5.32 -21.57 10.34
C VAL A 280 -6.72 -21.50 10.98
N LEU A 281 -7.17 -20.31 11.40
CA LEU A 281 -8.55 -20.13 11.89
C LEU A 281 -9.56 -20.44 10.79
N GLY A 282 -9.31 -19.97 9.57
CA GLY A 282 -10.10 -20.30 8.38
C GLY A 282 -10.33 -21.81 8.27
N LYS A 283 -9.22 -22.57 8.26
CA LYS A 283 -9.30 -24.03 8.14
C LYS A 283 -10.03 -24.70 9.30
N ILE A 284 -9.81 -24.25 10.53
CA ILE A 284 -10.40 -24.89 11.72
C ILE A 284 -11.89 -24.58 11.87
N PHE A 285 -12.31 -23.36 11.59
CA PHE A 285 -13.71 -22.93 11.80
C PHE A 285 -14.59 -23.11 10.57
N PHE A 286 -14.02 -23.10 9.37
CA PHE A 286 -14.77 -23.05 8.11
C PHE A 286 -14.30 -24.08 7.07
N ASP A 287 -13.40 -25.00 7.44
CA ASP A 287 -12.77 -25.99 6.57
C ASP A 287 -12.03 -25.41 5.33
N ASP A 288 -11.82 -24.10 5.28
CA ASP A 288 -11.18 -23.38 4.17
C ASP A 288 -9.98 -22.57 4.67
N TYR A 289 -8.79 -22.91 4.19
CA TYR A 289 -7.53 -22.29 4.64
C TYR A 289 -7.38 -20.83 4.25
N PHE A 290 -7.96 -20.38 3.13
CA PHE A 290 -7.78 -19.01 2.63
C PHE A 290 -8.95 -18.08 2.95
N LEU A 291 -10.06 -18.59 3.51
CA LEU A 291 -11.25 -17.81 3.80
C LEU A 291 -10.99 -16.54 4.62
N MET A 292 -10.06 -16.60 5.58
CA MET A 292 -9.76 -15.48 6.48
C MET A 292 -8.88 -14.39 5.86
N ASP A 293 -8.42 -14.55 4.63
CA ASP A 293 -7.77 -13.46 3.87
C ASP A 293 -8.82 -12.41 3.41
N TYR A 294 -10.10 -12.64 3.67
CA TYR A 294 -11.25 -11.86 3.18
C TYR A 294 -12.17 -11.37 4.29
N GLU A 295 -12.94 -10.32 3.99
CA GLU A 295 -13.95 -9.76 4.91
C GLU A 295 -15.16 -10.70 5.03
N LEU A 296 -15.27 -11.40 6.17
CA LEU A 296 -16.36 -12.35 6.45
C LEU A 296 -17.75 -11.71 6.44
N LEU A 297 -17.85 -10.40 6.75
CA LEU A 297 -19.11 -9.69 6.76
C LEU A 297 -19.61 -9.31 5.35
N SER A 298 -18.84 -9.56 4.29
CA SER A 298 -19.17 -9.13 2.93
C SER A 298 -20.51 -9.66 2.43
N THR A 299 -20.79 -10.95 2.67
CA THR A 299 -22.02 -11.61 2.20
C THR A 299 -23.25 -11.03 2.89
N GLY A 300 -23.22 -10.93 4.23
CA GLY A 300 -24.32 -10.32 5.00
C GLY A 300 -24.48 -8.82 4.71
N GLY A 301 -23.37 -8.10 4.49
CA GLY A 301 -23.36 -6.70 4.08
C GLY A 301 -24.05 -6.49 2.72
N ARG A 302 -23.78 -7.37 1.75
CA ARG A 302 -24.44 -7.34 0.44
C ARG A 302 -25.94 -7.55 0.55
N GLU A 303 -26.36 -8.61 1.24
CA GLU A 303 -27.79 -8.86 1.44
C GLU A 303 -28.48 -7.69 2.13
N ALA A 304 -27.81 -7.05 3.10
CA ALA A 304 -28.32 -5.86 3.78
C ALA A 304 -28.43 -4.65 2.83
N ILE A 305 -27.49 -4.47 1.90
CA ILE A 305 -27.55 -3.44 0.86
C ILE A 305 -28.76 -3.70 -0.06
N GLU A 306 -28.88 -4.92 -0.59
CA GLU A 306 -29.96 -5.31 -1.51
C GLU A 306 -31.34 -5.16 -0.85
N ARG A 307 -31.51 -5.67 0.38
CA ARG A 307 -32.74 -5.46 1.17
C ARG A 307 -33.01 -3.98 1.41
N GLY A 308 -31.99 -3.20 1.81
CA GLY A 308 -32.14 -1.78 2.06
C GLY A 308 -32.52 -0.98 0.81
N VAL A 309 -32.07 -1.40 -0.39
CA VAL A 309 -32.49 -0.82 -1.67
C VAL A 309 -33.96 -1.14 -1.94
N ALA A 310 -34.35 -2.41 -1.85
CA ALA A 310 -35.73 -2.84 -2.07
C ALA A 310 -36.72 -2.18 -1.09
N GLU A 311 -36.36 -2.01 0.18
CA GLU A 311 -37.18 -1.31 1.17
C GLU A 311 -37.36 0.16 0.83
N ARG A 312 -36.32 0.84 0.34
CA ARG A 312 -36.41 2.26 -0.10
C ARG A 312 -37.30 2.41 -1.34
N GLU A 313 -37.24 1.46 -2.27
CA GLU A 313 -38.13 1.43 -3.44
C GLU A 313 -39.60 1.20 -3.02
N ALA A 314 -39.83 0.23 -2.13
CA ALA A 314 -41.16 -0.11 -1.63
C ALA A 314 -41.79 0.99 -0.75
N ALA A 315 -40.97 1.74 -0.02
CA ALA A 315 -41.41 2.89 0.78
C ALA A 315 -41.87 4.09 -0.07
N GLY A 316 -41.78 4.00 -1.40
CA GLY A 316 -42.26 5.01 -2.34
C GLY A 316 -41.51 6.33 -2.16
N GLY A 317 -40.31 6.42 -2.76
CA GLY A 317 -39.43 7.60 -2.75
C GLY A 317 -40.18 8.90 -2.48
N GLY A 318 -40.17 9.32 -1.21
CA GLY A 318 -40.89 10.49 -0.74
C GLY A 318 -40.55 11.69 -1.63
N VAL A 319 -41.54 12.53 -1.91
CA VAL A 319 -41.40 13.70 -2.79
C VAL A 319 -40.29 14.61 -2.25
N ILE A 320 -39.06 14.45 -2.76
CA ILE A 320 -37.96 15.38 -2.56
C ILE A 320 -37.92 16.29 -3.81
N HIS A 321 -38.08 17.60 -3.59
CA HIS A 321 -38.00 18.62 -4.65
C HIS A 321 -36.54 18.99 -4.98
N SER A 322 -36.29 19.30 -6.26
CA SER A 322 -35.02 19.83 -6.83
C SER A 322 -33.86 18.78 -6.98
N PRO A 323 -32.65 19.10 -7.50
CA PRO A 323 -31.63 18.21 -8.14
C PRO A 323 -31.35 16.80 -7.58
N LEU A 324 -31.78 16.55 -6.35
CA LEU A 324 -31.81 15.25 -5.69
C LEU A 324 -32.62 14.19 -6.44
N LYS A 325 -33.62 14.52 -7.27
CA LYS A 325 -34.31 13.52 -8.11
C LYS A 325 -33.39 12.84 -9.13
N ARG A 326 -32.42 13.58 -9.68
CA ARG A 326 -31.44 13.00 -10.62
C ARG A 326 -30.44 12.14 -9.87
N ILE A 327 -29.98 12.60 -8.70
CA ILE A 327 -29.06 11.84 -7.85
C ILE A 327 -29.72 10.57 -7.29
N ALA A 328 -30.99 10.64 -6.88
CA ALA A 328 -31.75 9.50 -6.38
C ALA A 328 -32.02 8.47 -7.49
N LYS A 329 -32.37 8.93 -8.70
CA LYS A 329 -32.53 8.05 -9.86
C LYS A 329 -31.20 7.44 -10.32
N GLU A 330 -30.11 8.23 -10.35
CA GLU A 330 -28.75 7.74 -10.63
C GLU A 330 -28.24 6.78 -9.56
N ALA A 331 -28.66 6.96 -8.30
CA ALA A 331 -28.37 6.05 -7.20
C ALA A 331 -29.20 4.76 -7.32
N GLU A 332 -30.50 4.83 -7.61
CA GLU A 332 -31.35 3.66 -7.88
C GLU A 332 -30.82 2.83 -9.07
N GLU A 333 -30.44 3.48 -10.17
CA GLU A 333 -29.85 2.82 -11.34
C GLU A 333 -28.46 2.19 -11.05
N ARG A 334 -27.74 2.64 -10.00
CA ARG A 334 -26.41 2.13 -9.61
C ARG A 334 -26.42 1.17 -8.42
N LEU A 335 -27.45 1.20 -7.58
CA LEU A 335 -27.52 0.46 -6.30
C LEU A 335 -28.32 -0.84 -6.40
N GLY A 336 -28.99 -1.12 -7.53
CA GLY A 336 -29.78 -2.34 -7.71
C GLY A 336 -28.96 -3.64 -7.67
N GLU A 337 -27.65 -3.57 -7.91
CA GLU A 337 -26.72 -4.68 -7.80
C GLU A 337 -25.49 -4.24 -7.00
N ALA A 338 -25.07 -5.06 -6.03
CA ALA A 338 -23.80 -4.81 -5.35
C ALA A 338 -22.65 -4.86 -6.36
N LEU A 339 -21.89 -3.76 -6.43
CA LEU A 339 -20.80 -3.60 -7.40
C LEU A 339 -19.61 -4.54 -7.14
N MET A 340 -19.45 -4.97 -5.89
CA MET A 340 -18.38 -5.87 -5.48
C MET A 340 -18.90 -7.32 -5.50
N PRO A 341 -18.08 -8.29 -5.94
CA PRO A 341 -18.47 -9.69 -5.89
C PRO A 341 -18.80 -10.10 -4.43
N PRO A 342 -19.73 -11.05 -4.23
CA PRO A 342 -20.18 -11.45 -2.89
C PRO A 342 -19.02 -11.92 -2.02
N LEU A 343 -18.09 -12.64 -2.66
CA LEU A 343 -16.80 -13.01 -2.15
C LEU A 343 -15.78 -12.84 -3.29
N ALA A 344 -14.62 -12.28 -2.96
CA ALA A 344 -13.54 -12.19 -3.92
C ALA A 344 -12.88 -13.58 -4.03
N PRO A 345 -12.40 -13.97 -5.21
CA PRO A 345 -11.81 -15.29 -5.40
C PRO A 345 -10.71 -15.60 -4.36
N PHE A 346 -10.87 -16.72 -3.63
CA PHE A 346 -10.15 -17.02 -2.38
C PHE A 346 -8.71 -17.49 -2.55
N HIS A 347 -8.44 -18.12 -3.68
CA HIS A 347 -7.12 -18.58 -4.04
C HIS A 347 -6.92 -18.25 -5.51
N SER A 348 -6.50 -17.02 -5.76
CA SER A 348 -6.24 -16.50 -7.10
C SER A 348 -4.78 -16.09 -7.24
N TRP A 349 -4.20 -16.52 -8.34
CA TRP A 349 -2.85 -16.14 -8.79
C TRP A 349 -2.88 -14.92 -9.72
N ASP A 350 -4.06 -14.31 -9.94
CA ASP A 350 -4.20 -13.17 -10.85
C ASP A 350 -3.33 -11.99 -10.41
N TRP A 351 -2.64 -11.40 -11.39
CA TRP A 351 -1.86 -10.19 -11.19
C TRP A 351 -2.15 -9.09 -12.25
N PRO A 352 -2.38 -7.82 -11.84
CA PRO A 352 -2.74 -7.43 -10.47
C PRO A 352 -4.04 -8.14 -10.11
N TRP A 353 -4.25 -8.43 -8.82
CA TRP A 353 -5.46 -9.13 -8.39
C TRP A 353 -6.71 -8.45 -8.99
N ARG A 354 -7.44 -9.21 -9.81
CA ARG A 354 -8.71 -8.80 -10.40
C ARG A 354 -9.81 -9.55 -9.67
N THR A 355 -10.90 -8.88 -9.37
CA THR A 355 -12.08 -9.45 -8.71
C THR A 355 -12.86 -10.45 -9.58
N GLY A 356 -12.25 -10.98 -10.66
CA GLY A 356 -12.87 -11.90 -11.61
C GLY A 356 -12.64 -13.36 -11.22
N SER A 357 -13.65 -14.21 -11.42
CA SER A 357 -13.63 -15.62 -11.00
C SER A 357 -12.93 -16.59 -11.96
N HIS A 358 -12.18 -16.11 -12.96
CA HIS A 358 -11.71 -16.94 -14.07
C HIS A 358 -10.44 -17.77 -13.75
N SER A 359 -9.72 -17.44 -12.69
CA SER A 359 -8.42 -18.04 -12.32
C SER A 359 -8.34 -18.44 -10.84
N ALA A 360 -9.47 -18.75 -10.23
CA ALA A 360 -9.58 -18.91 -8.78
C ALA A 360 -10.31 -20.17 -8.34
N GLU A 361 -9.94 -20.65 -7.15
CA GLU A 361 -10.56 -21.78 -6.46
C GLU A 361 -11.14 -21.33 -5.10
N GLY A 362 -12.24 -21.96 -4.63
CA GLY A 362 -12.88 -21.69 -3.33
C GLY A 362 -14.42 -21.60 -3.34
N PRO A 363 -15.07 -21.62 -2.16
CA PRO A 363 -16.53 -21.59 -1.97
C PRO A 363 -17.10 -20.20 -2.25
N ARG A 364 -18.13 -20.06 -3.08
CA ARG A 364 -18.69 -18.76 -3.50
C ARG A 364 -19.59 -18.09 -2.46
N SER A 365 -19.86 -18.78 -1.34
CA SER A 365 -20.64 -18.30 -0.20
C SER A 365 -20.20 -19.01 1.08
N LEU A 366 -20.43 -18.40 2.25
CA LEU A 366 -20.22 -19.10 3.54
C LEU A 366 -21.11 -20.35 3.66
N ALA A 367 -22.26 -20.42 2.99
CA ALA A 367 -23.07 -21.63 3.00
C ALA A 367 -22.42 -22.80 2.25
N GLU A 368 -21.50 -22.53 1.32
CA GLU A 368 -20.79 -23.57 0.57
C GLU A 368 -19.66 -24.24 1.40
N THR A 369 -19.25 -23.68 2.54
CA THR A 369 -18.27 -24.31 3.44
C THR A 369 -18.86 -25.48 4.24
N ASP A 370 -20.19 -25.59 4.32
CA ASP A 370 -20.88 -26.60 5.14
C ASP A 370 -21.05 -27.96 4.43
N HIS A 371 -20.50 -28.15 3.23
CA HIS A 371 -20.83 -29.27 2.34
C HIS A 371 -19.69 -30.22 1.95
N VAL A 372 -18.53 -30.14 2.60
CA VAL A 372 -17.44 -31.10 2.38
C VAL A 372 -17.12 -31.80 3.69
N GLY A 373 -17.74 -32.98 3.87
CA GLY A 373 -17.46 -33.91 4.99
C GLY A 373 -16.56 -35.05 4.58
#